data_AF-A0A6V7UCX7-F1
#
_entry.id   AF-A0A6V7UCX7-F1
#
_cell.length_a   1.000
_cell.length_b   1.000
_cell.length_c   1.000
_cell.angle_alpha   90.00
_cell.angle_beta   90.00
_cell.angle_gamma   90.00
#
_symmetry.space_group_name_H-M   'P 1'
#
loop_
_entity.id
_entity.type
_entity.pdbx_description
1 polymer ?
#
loop_
_entity_poly.entity_id
_entity_poly.type
_entity_poly.pdbx_seq_one_letter_code
_entity_poly.pdbx_strand_id
1 'polypeptide(L)'
;MFFPTIFLLSLSITYPCLAWFHFNHQKQQTLPEGVQSTDLRMPSVRIEKNDTYLCTAFPLDADEEHYIVSFEPLANQHQIHHMLLFGCEMPGSDEPAWDCGEMSSSDAGYSRSPVCASQPDIIYAWARGAPKLNLPKGVGFRVGGEAKSQFLVLQVHYMHQMKGEDNSGVRLLHTEEPQPRMAGTLLLATDGRMAPKKTV
;
A
#
# COMPACT_ATOMS: atom_id res chain seq x y z
N MET A 1 77.82 14.78 -22.42
CA MET A 1 77.07 16.00 -22.81
C MET A 1 75.79 15.55 -23.49
N PHE A 2 74.70 16.29 -23.27
CA PHE A 2 73.31 16.08 -23.73
C PHE A 2 72.32 15.53 -22.68
N PHE A 3 71.33 16.39 -22.45
CA PHE A 3 70.28 16.52 -21.43
C PHE A 3 69.40 15.28 -21.18
N PRO A 4 68.87 15.08 -19.95
CA PRO A 4 67.72 14.23 -19.75
C PRO A 4 66.42 14.98 -20.05
N THR A 5 65.56 14.34 -20.83
CA THR A 5 64.23 14.81 -21.22
C THR A 5 63.26 14.68 -20.04
N ILE A 6 62.56 15.77 -19.72
CA ILE A 6 61.47 15.81 -18.74
C ILE A 6 60.23 15.16 -19.38
N PHE A 7 59.70 14.11 -18.76
CA PHE A 7 58.35 13.61 -19.03
C PHE A 7 57.41 14.11 -17.93
N LEU A 8 56.52 15.03 -18.30
CA LEU A 8 55.36 15.45 -17.51
C LEU A 8 54.30 14.34 -17.55
N LEU A 9 54.10 13.62 -16.44
CA LEU A 9 52.90 12.80 -16.25
C LEU A 9 51.77 13.70 -15.75
N SER A 10 50.80 13.97 -16.62
CA SER A 10 49.50 14.52 -16.24
C SER A 10 48.69 13.43 -15.50
N LEU A 11 48.44 13.62 -14.20
CA LEU A 11 47.40 12.88 -13.50
C LEU A 11 46.02 13.38 -13.98
N SER A 12 45.36 12.62 -14.84
CA SER A 12 43.92 12.73 -15.04
C SER A 12 43.23 11.79 -14.06
N ILE A 13 42.73 12.36 -12.96
CA ILE A 13 41.81 11.69 -12.02
C ILE A 13 40.46 11.59 -12.71
N THR A 14 40.12 10.43 -13.26
CA THR A 14 38.74 10.09 -13.63
C THR A 14 38.14 9.24 -12.52
N TYR A 15 37.29 9.84 -11.69
CA TYR A 15 36.36 9.09 -10.84
C TYR A 15 35.15 8.67 -11.68
N PRO A 16 34.90 7.37 -11.94
CA PRO A 16 33.53 6.94 -12.16
C PRO A 16 32.91 6.69 -10.79
N CYS A 17 32.12 7.66 -10.31
CA CYS A 17 31.14 7.42 -9.27
C CYS A 17 29.98 6.61 -9.89
N LEU A 18 30.24 5.34 -10.19
CA LEU A 18 29.20 4.37 -10.51
C LEU A 18 28.81 3.71 -9.19
N ALA A 19 27.85 4.32 -8.51
CA ALA A 19 27.07 3.63 -7.51
C ALA A 19 26.36 2.46 -8.20
N TRP A 20 26.90 1.26 -8.01
CA TRP A 20 26.21 0.02 -8.35
C TRP A 20 24.99 -0.09 -7.44
N PHE A 21 23.84 0.35 -7.93
CA PHE A 21 22.57 -0.11 -7.40
C PHE A 21 22.52 -1.62 -7.64
N HIS A 22 22.84 -2.40 -6.62
CA HIS A 22 22.43 -3.80 -6.55
C HIS A 22 20.90 -3.82 -6.48
N PHE A 23 20.26 -3.81 -7.65
CA PHE A 23 18.90 -4.32 -7.78
C PHE A 23 18.97 -5.79 -7.40
N ASN A 24 18.60 -6.08 -6.16
CA ASN A 24 18.45 -7.43 -5.68
C ASN A 24 17.27 -8.02 -6.47
N HIS A 25 17.60 -8.76 -7.53
CA HIS A 25 16.65 -9.49 -8.34
C HIS A 25 15.97 -10.48 -7.39
N GLN A 26 14.78 -10.15 -6.89
CA GLN A 26 14.02 -11.11 -6.10
C GLN A 26 13.70 -12.27 -7.04
N LYS A 27 14.42 -13.39 -6.87
CA LYS A 27 14.06 -14.66 -7.50
C LYS A 27 12.60 -14.91 -7.21
N GLN A 28 11.83 -15.26 -8.24
CA GLN A 28 10.47 -15.72 -8.10
C GLN A 28 10.49 -17.04 -7.32
N GLN A 29 10.41 -16.93 -6.00
CA GLN A 29 10.28 -18.07 -5.11
C GLN A 29 8.84 -18.57 -5.21
N THR A 30 8.68 -19.87 -5.44
CA THR A 30 7.44 -20.58 -5.16
C THR A 30 7.02 -20.27 -3.72
N LEU A 31 5.72 -20.01 -3.52
CA LEU A 31 5.17 -19.75 -2.19
C LEU A 31 5.58 -20.87 -1.23
N PRO A 32 6.02 -20.56 0.00
CA PRO A 32 6.24 -21.57 1.02
C PRO A 32 4.99 -22.42 1.22
N GLU A 33 5.17 -23.68 1.61
CA GLU A 33 4.06 -24.56 1.97
C GLU A 33 3.18 -23.89 3.04
N GLY A 34 1.86 -23.97 2.92
CA GLY A 34 0.90 -23.30 3.82
C GLY A 34 0.65 -21.82 3.53
N VAL A 35 1.34 -21.18 2.57
CA VAL A 35 1.08 -19.79 2.16
C VAL A 35 0.11 -19.75 0.98
N GLN A 36 -1.01 -19.06 1.18
CA GLN A 36 -2.06 -18.79 0.21
C GLN A 36 -1.91 -17.37 -0.39
N SER A 37 -2.58 -17.14 -1.52
CA SER A 37 -2.58 -15.85 -2.21
C SER A 37 -4.02 -15.43 -2.53
N THR A 38 -4.39 -14.20 -2.15
CA THR A 38 -5.73 -13.64 -2.39
C THR A 38 -5.62 -12.24 -2.99
N ASP A 39 -6.41 -11.96 -4.04
CA ASP A 39 -6.49 -10.64 -4.68
C ASP A 39 -7.65 -9.84 -4.08
N LEU A 40 -7.34 -8.69 -3.49
CA LEU A 40 -8.32 -7.68 -3.08
C LEU A 40 -8.42 -6.65 -4.19
N ARG A 41 -9.56 -6.59 -4.89
CA ARG A 41 -9.74 -5.82 -6.14
C ARG A 41 -10.94 -4.90 -6.05
N MET A 42 -10.80 -3.68 -6.56
CA MET A 42 -11.95 -2.82 -6.81
C MET A 42 -12.96 -3.52 -7.75
N PRO A 43 -14.27 -3.40 -7.52
CA PRO A 43 -15.30 -4.07 -8.31
C PRO A 43 -15.61 -3.32 -9.61
N SER A 44 -14.61 -3.18 -10.50
CA SER A 44 -14.74 -2.50 -11.80
C SER A 44 -15.37 -1.10 -11.71
N VAL A 45 -14.78 -0.23 -10.91
CA VAL A 45 -15.29 1.11 -10.60
C VAL A 45 -15.07 2.10 -11.74
N ARG A 46 -15.94 3.11 -11.85
CA ARG A 46 -15.80 4.20 -12.83
C ARG A 46 -15.46 5.50 -12.12
N ILE A 47 -14.46 6.21 -12.64
CA ILE A 47 -13.94 7.42 -12.02
C ILE A 47 -14.34 8.64 -12.86
N GLU A 48 -15.41 9.31 -12.44
CA GLU A 48 -15.98 10.45 -13.16
C GLU A 48 -15.40 11.81 -12.72
N LYS A 49 -14.63 11.85 -11.63
CA LYS A 49 -14.05 13.07 -11.07
C LYS A 49 -12.56 12.87 -10.77
N ASN A 50 -11.84 13.99 -10.71
CA ASN A 50 -10.48 14.00 -10.20
C ASN A 50 -10.51 13.93 -8.67
N ASP A 51 -9.41 13.45 -8.07
CA ASP A 51 -9.24 13.31 -6.62
C ASP A 51 -10.36 12.50 -5.95
N THR A 52 -10.75 11.38 -6.58
CA THR A 52 -11.79 10.46 -6.12
C THR A 52 -11.19 9.39 -5.20
N TYR A 53 -11.86 9.11 -4.07
CA TYR A 53 -11.42 8.13 -3.08
C TYR A 53 -12.50 7.06 -2.92
N LEU A 54 -12.25 5.88 -3.49
CA LEU A 54 -13.20 4.77 -3.39
C LEU A 54 -12.71 3.70 -2.42
N CYS A 55 -13.66 3.12 -1.70
CA CYS A 55 -13.45 2.06 -0.73
C CYS A 55 -14.23 0.81 -1.17
N THR A 56 -13.70 -0.37 -0.85
CA THR A 56 -14.39 -1.65 -1.00
C THR A 56 -14.02 -2.57 0.17
N ALA A 57 -14.97 -3.39 0.64
CA ALA A 57 -14.79 -4.28 1.79
C ALA A 57 -14.68 -5.74 1.36
N PHE A 58 -13.85 -6.49 2.10
CA PHE A 58 -13.71 -7.93 1.98
C PHE A 58 -13.94 -8.55 3.36
N PRO A 59 -15.01 -9.34 3.55
CA PRO A 59 -15.21 -10.07 4.80
C PRO A 59 -14.11 -11.11 4.96
N LEU A 60 -13.69 -11.34 6.21
CA LEU A 60 -12.82 -12.44 6.59
C LEU A 60 -13.65 -13.52 7.27
N ASP A 61 -13.10 -14.74 7.32
CA ASP A 61 -13.70 -15.82 8.09
C ASP A 61 -13.56 -15.52 9.59
N ALA A 62 -14.67 -15.66 10.31
CA ALA A 62 -14.73 -15.44 11.76
C ALA A 62 -14.25 -16.67 12.55
N ASP A 63 -14.14 -17.84 11.89
CA ASP A 63 -13.67 -19.09 12.48
C ASP A 63 -12.19 -19.38 12.14
N GLU A 64 -11.63 -18.71 11.14
CA GLU A 64 -10.24 -18.92 10.67
C GLU A 64 -9.35 -17.69 10.88
N GLU A 65 -8.18 -17.91 11.50
CA GLU A 65 -7.18 -16.87 11.68
C GLU A 65 -6.15 -16.88 10.56
N HIS A 66 -5.90 -15.71 9.97
CA HIS A 66 -4.90 -15.54 8.93
C HIS A 66 -3.83 -14.54 9.35
N TYR A 67 -2.61 -14.78 8.85
CA TYR A 67 -1.45 -13.93 9.03
C TYR A 67 -0.99 -13.43 7.67
N ILE A 68 -1.20 -12.14 7.39
CA ILE A 68 -0.75 -11.50 6.15
C ILE A 68 0.76 -11.23 6.24
N VAL A 69 1.52 -11.80 5.30
CA VAL A 69 2.99 -11.78 5.30
C VAL A 69 3.60 -11.00 4.12
N SER A 70 2.82 -10.67 3.09
CA SER A 70 3.26 -9.87 1.96
C SER A 70 2.11 -9.14 1.28
N PHE A 71 2.43 -7.99 0.68
CA PHE A 71 1.53 -7.12 -0.07
C PHE A 71 2.12 -6.84 -1.44
N GLU A 72 1.44 -7.24 -2.50
CA GLU A 72 1.82 -6.97 -3.88
C GLU A 72 0.79 -6.02 -4.53
N PRO A 73 1.19 -4.82 -4.94
CA PRO A 73 0.27 -3.88 -5.58
C PRO A 73 -0.15 -4.40 -6.97
N LEU A 74 -1.44 -4.48 -7.20
CA LEU A 74 -2.06 -4.83 -8.48
C LEU A 74 -2.70 -3.57 -9.08
N ALA A 75 -1.87 -2.57 -9.36
CA ALA A 75 -2.33 -1.24 -9.75
C ALA A 75 -1.85 -0.86 -11.15
N ASN A 76 -2.69 -0.14 -11.89
CA ASN A 76 -2.21 0.62 -13.02
C ASN A 76 -1.46 1.86 -12.50
N GLN A 77 -0.12 1.83 -12.59
CA GLN A 77 0.75 2.87 -12.05
C GLN A 77 0.46 4.27 -12.63
N HIS A 78 -0.19 4.38 -13.78
CA HIS A 78 -0.54 5.67 -14.36
C HIS A 78 -1.86 6.26 -13.84
N GLN A 79 -2.70 5.45 -13.21
CA GLN A 79 -4.06 5.83 -12.78
C GLN A 79 -4.17 5.96 -11.27
N ILE A 80 -3.47 5.11 -10.52
CA ILE A 80 -3.57 5.08 -9.05
C ILE A 80 -2.50 5.95 -8.42
N HIS A 81 -2.91 6.88 -7.57
CA HIS A 81 -1.99 7.74 -6.82
C HIS A 81 -1.43 7.02 -5.57
N HIS A 82 -2.32 6.42 -4.78
CA HIS A 82 -1.98 5.54 -3.66
C HIS A 82 -3.13 4.57 -3.34
N MET A 83 -2.81 3.54 -2.56
CA MET A 83 -3.79 2.60 -1.99
C MET A 83 -3.49 2.42 -0.50
N LEU A 84 -4.54 2.31 0.31
CA LEU A 84 -4.45 1.98 1.72
C LEU A 84 -5.30 0.75 2.00
N LEU A 85 -4.82 -0.13 2.88
CA LEU A 85 -5.57 -1.28 3.38
C LEU A 85 -5.75 -1.15 4.87
N PHE A 86 -6.99 -1.29 5.31
CA PHE A 86 -7.39 -1.20 6.70
C PHE A 86 -8.00 -2.51 7.18
N GLY A 87 -7.79 -2.83 8.45
CA GLY A 87 -8.59 -3.77 9.20
C GLY A 87 -9.76 -3.03 9.88
N CYS A 88 -10.97 -3.53 9.69
CA CYS A 88 -12.18 -3.04 10.36
C CYS A 88 -12.88 -4.19 11.10
N GLU A 89 -13.56 -3.88 12.19
CA GLU A 89 -14.57 -4.78 12.76
C GLU A 89 -15.88 -4.69 11.96
N MET A 90 -16.24 -3.46 11.55
CA MET A 90 -17.38 -3.20 10.66
C MET A 90 -16.95 -2.25 9.54
N PRO A 91 -17.19 -2.59 8.26
CA PRO A 91 -16.89 -1.70 7.14
C PRO A 91 -17.80 -0.47 7.19
N GLY A 92 -17.42 0.60 6.49
CA GLY A 92 -18.25 1.79 6.44
C GLY A 92 -19.53 1.62 5.63
N SER A 93 -19.58 0.67 4.71
CA SER A 93 -20.74 0.39 3.86
C SER A 93 -20.78 -1.08 3.47
N ASP A 94 -21.99 -1.58 3.18
CA ASP A 94 -22.23 -2.89 2.55
C ASP A 94 -22.27 -2.81 1.02
N GLU A 95 -22.17 -1.60 0.45
CA GLU A 95 -22.10 -1.40 -1.00
C GLU A 95 -20.79 -1.99 -1.57
N PRO A 96 -20.78 -2.53 -2.81
CA PRO A 96 -19.57 -3.09 -3.41
C PRO A 96 -18.41 -2.09 -3.45
N ALA A 97 -18.72 -0.81 -3.69
CA ALA A 97 -17.79 0.29 -3.52
C ALA A 97 -18.52 1.57 -3.09
N TRP A 98 -17.84 2.43 -2.33
CA TRP A 98 -18.37 3.69 -1.84
C TRP A 98 -17.31 4.80 -1.80
N ASP A 99 -17.73 6.06 -1.78
CA ASP A 99 -16.86 7.22 -1.54
C ASP A 99 -16.44 7.22 -0.07
N CYS A 100 -15.13 7.07 0.18
CA CYS A 100 -14.55 6.96 1.53
C CYS A 100 -14.70 8.24 2.38
N GLY A 101 -15.12 9.35 1.78
CA GLY A 101 -15.45 10.58 2.48
C GLY A 101 -14.28 11.51 2.81
N GLU A 102 -13.10 11.32 2.20
CA GLU A 102 -11.88 12.10 2.44
C GLU A 102 -11.94 13.53 1.85
N MET A 103 -12.68 13.72 0.74
CA MET A 103 -12.79 15.00 0.04
C MET A 103 -14.11 15.70 0.32
N SER A 104 -14.15 17.02 0.42
CA SER A 104 -15.37 17.77 0.79
C SER A 104 -16.55 17.62 -0.19
N SER A 105 -16.29 17.24 -1.44
CA SER A 105 -17.31 16.92 -2.45
C SER A 105 -17.54 15.42 -2.56
N SER A 106 -18.79 15.01 -2.79
CA SER A 106 -19.10 13.60 -3.07
C SER A 106 -18.68 13.18 -4.48
N ASP A 107 -18.20 11.96 -4.59
CA ASP A 107 -17.97 11.32 -5.90
C ASP A 107 -19.30 10.94 -6.55
N ALA A 108 -19.47 11.30 -7.83
CA ALA A 108 -20.73 11.04 -8.52
C ALA A 108 -20.94 9.52 -8.67
N GLY A 109 -22.14 9.05 -8.33
CA GLY A 109 -22.51 7.64 -8.49
C GLY A 109 -22.16 6.71 -7.32
N TYR A 110 -21.49 7.21 -6.28
CA TYR A 110 -21.16 6.42 -5.08
C TYR A 110 -21.81 7.02 -3.83
N SER A 111 -22.33 6.16 -2.95
CA SER A 111 -22.75 6.58 -1.62
C SER A 111 -21.53 6.98 -0.80
N ARG A 112 -21.68 7.95 0.09
CA ARG A 112 -20.58 8.42 0.94
C ARG A 112 -20.64 7.75 2.30
N SER A 113 -19.53 7.16 2.73
CA SER A 113 -19.40 6.52 4.02
C SER A 113 -17.94 6.53 4.49
N PRO A 114 -17.63 6.47 5.80
CA PRO A 114 -16.24 6.34 6.24
C PRO A 114 -15.60 5.04 5.72
N VAL A 115 -14.29 4.87 5.90
CA VAL A 115 -13.58 3.62 5.60
C VAL A 115 -14.14 2.45 6.44
N CYS A 116 -14.24 2.65 7.75
CA CYS A 116 -14.84 1.70 8.68
C CYS A 116 -15.97 2.42 9.45
N ALA A 117 -17.04 1.70 9.78
CA ALA A 117 -18.00 2.16 10.79
C ALA A 117 -17.41 2.01 12.21
N SER A 118 -16.50 1.06 12.38
CA SER A 118 -15.66 0.91 13.58
C SER A 118 -14.39 1.78 13.50
N GLN A 119 -13.52 1.71 14.51
CA GLN A 119 -12.18 2.31 14.43
C GLN A 119 -11.36 1.60 13.34
N PRO A 120 -10.79 2.32 12.34
CA PRO A 120 -9.86 1.74 11.37
C PRO A 120 -8.51 1.42 12.01
N ASP A 121 -7.94 0.27 11.66
CA ASP A 121 -6.53 -0.07 11.88
C ASP A 121 -5.81 -0.14 10.53
N ILE A 122 -4.76 0.67 10.33
CA ILE A 122 -4.04 0.71 9.06
C ILE A 122 -3.03 -0.44 8.97
N ILE A 123 -3.18 -1.29 7.96
CA ILE A 123 -2.37 -2.50 7.76
C ILE A 123 -1.30 -2.26 6.71
N TYR A 124 -1.64 -1.57 5.61
CA TYR A 124 -0.73 -1.37 4.49
C TYR A 124 -1.00 -0.05 3.78
N ALA A 125 0.07 0.54 3.25
CA ALA A 125 0.02 1.71 2.40
C ALA A 125 0.94 1.51 1.20
N TRP A 126 0.46 1.86 0.01
CA TRP A 126 1.21 1.84 -1.22
C TRP A 126 1.15 3.20 -1.89
N ALA A 127 2.31 3.69 -2.32
CA ALA A 127 2.41 4.87 -3.18
C ALA A 127 2.90 4.46 -4.58
N ARG A 128 2.52 5.24 -5.59
CA ARG A 128 2.87 4.98 -6.99
C ARG A 128 4.36 4.64 -7.19
N GLY A 129 4.61 3.49 -7.79
CA GLY A 129 5.95 3.00 -8.15
C GLY A 129 6.67 2.24 -7.03
N ALA A 130 6.09 2.13 -5.83
CA ALA A 130 6.66 1.30 -4.78
C ALA A 130 6.59 -0.20 -5.15
N PRO A 131 7.64 -0.98 -4.87
CA PRO A 131 7.65 -2.43 -5.12
C PRO A 131 6.74 -3.17 -4.13
N LYS A 132 6.57 -4.48 -4.33
CA LYS A 132 5.91 -5.34 -3.35
C LYS A 132 6.60 -5.25 -1.98
N LEU A 133 5.80 -5.28 -0.92
CA LEU A 133 6.28 -5.32 0.45
C LEU A 133 6.22 -6.75 0.98
N ASN A 134 7.37 -7.34 1.27
CA ASN A 134 7.44 -8.58 2.05
C ASN A 134 7.74 -8.19 3.50
N LEU A 135 6.96 -8.70 4.45
CA LEU A 135 7.29 -8.52 5.87
C LEU A 135 8.55 -9.33 6.22
N PRO A 136 9.28 -8.94 7.29
CA PRO A 136 10.39 -9.76 7.77
C PRO A 136 9.95 -11.19 8.06
N LYS A 137 10.86 -12.15 7.89
CA LYS A 137 10.57 -13.58 8.16
C LYS A 137 9.97 -13.77 9.56
N GLY A 138 8.85 -14.50 9.64
CA GLY A 138 8.14 -14.81 10.88
C GLY A 138 7.34 -13.63 11.46
N VAL A 139 6.99 -12.65 10.63
CA VAL A 139 6.15 -11.49 10.99
C VAL A 139 4.92 -11.49 10.10
N GLY A 140 3.73 -11.33 10.69
CA GLY A 140 2.49 -11.16 9.93
C GLY A 140 1.45 -10.33 10.66
N PHE A 141 0.55 -9.67 9.92
CA PHE A 141 -0.65 -9.05 10.49
C PHE A 141 -1.71 -10.11 10.73
N ARG A 142 -2.17 -10.27 11.96
CA ARG A 142 -3.25 -11.21 12.33
C ARG A 142 -4.61 -10.59 12.04
N VAL A 143 -5.44 -11.31 11.28
CA VAL A 143 -6.77 -10.90 10.84
C VAL A 143 -7.72 -12.12 10.84
N GLY A 144 -9.03 -11.90 10.85
CA GLY A 144 -10.02 -12.99 10.96
C GLY A 144 -10.03 -13.64 12.34
N GLY A 145 -10.81 -14.71 12.50
CA GLY A 145 -10.93 -15.45 13.76
C GLY A 145 -11.26 -14.54 14.94
N GLU A 146 -10.48 -14.64 16.03
CA GLU A 146 -10.64 -13.79 17.22
C GLU A 146 -9.98 -12.40 17.10
N ALA A 147 -9.40 -12.04 15.95
CA ALA A 147 -8.80 -10.73 15.74
C ALA A 147 -9.86 -9.62 15.66
N LYS A 148 -9.49 -8.38 15.98
CA LYS A 148 -10.41 -7.23 15.82
C LYS A 148 -10.77 -6.94 14.35
N SER A 149 -9.91 -7.34 13.42
CA SER A 149 -10.11 -7.12 11.99
C SER A 149 -10.91 -8.27 11.40
N GLN A 150 -12.22 -8.08 11.30
CA GLN A 150 -13.17 -9.02 10.68
C GLN A 150 -13.43 -8.69 9.20
N PHE A 151 -13.03 -7.50 8.76
CA PHE A 151 -13.06 -7.04 7.39
C PHE A 151 -11.73 -6.40 7.02
N LEU A 152 -11.34 -6.58 5.75
CA LEU A 152 -10.32 -5.75 5.12
C LEU A 152 -11.02 -4.71 4.25
N VAL A 153 -10.69 -3.44 4.41
CA VAL A 153 -11.19 -2.36 3.56
C VAL A 153 -10.04 -1.77 2.76
N LEU A 154 -10.16 -1.87 1.43
CA LEU A 154 -9.22 -1.28 0.49
C LEU A 154 -9.72 0.09 0.07
N GLN A 155 -8.93 1.14 0.35
CA GLN A 155 -9.11 2.49 -0.18
C GLN A 155 -8.16 2.71 -1.35
N VAL A 156 -8.68 3.26 -2.46
CA VAL A 156 -7.89 3.64 -3.64
C VAL A 156 -8.15 5.10 -3.97
N HIS A 157 -7.07 5.87 -4.08
CA HIS A 157 -7.13 7.27 -4.49
C HIS A 157 -6.77 7.42 -5.98
N TYR A 158 -7.73 7.93 -6.74
CA TYR A 158 -7.62 8.25 -8.16
C TYR A 158 -7.43 9.76 -8.35
N MET A 159 -6.23 10.16 -8.79
CA MET A 159 -5.91 11.59 -8.99
C MET A 159 -6.67 12.20 -10.17
N HIS A 160 -7.02 11.39 -11.18
CA HIS A 160 -7.64 11.87 -12.41
C HIS A 160 -8.84 11.01 -12.78
N GLN A 161 -9.89 11.66 -13.31
CA GLN A 161 -10.96 10.98 -14.01
C GLN A 161 -10.39 10.11 -15.14
N MET A 162 -11.03 8.97 -15.39
CA MET A 162 -10.59 8.06 -16.44
C MET A 162 -11.77 7.49 -17.21
N LYS A 163 -11.49 7.10 -18.46
CA LYS A 163 -12.45 6.39 -19.30
C LYS A 163 -12.35 4.90 -19.02
N GLY A 164 -13.48 4.23 -18.92
CA GLY A 164 -13.55 2.80 -18.64
C GLY A 164 -13.63 2.52 -17.14
N GLU A 165 -13.44 1.24 -16.81
CA GLU A 165 -13.52 0.72 -15.45
C GLU A 165 -12.12 0.37 -14.93
N ASP A 166 -11.93 0.47 -13.62
CA ASP A 166 -10.71 0.07 -12.92
C ASP A 166 -11.00 -1.03 -11.90
N ASN A 167 -10.09 -2.00 -11.82
CA ASN A 167 -10.09 -3.09 -10.85
C ASN A 167 -8.73 -3.20 -10.12
N SER A 168 -8.06 -2.07 -9.94
CA SER A 168 -6.80 -2.02 -9.19
C SER A 168 -7.01 -2.47 -7.75
N GLY A 169 -5.94 -2.95 -7.13
CA GLY A 169 -5.98 -3.36 -5.73
C GLY A 169 -4.68 -3.99 -5.25
N VAL A 170 -4.75 -4.94 -4.34
CA VAL A 170 -3.58 -5.54 -3.67
C VAL A 170 -3.73 -7.06 -3.59
N ARG A 171 -2.68 -7.78 -3.95
CA ARG A 171 -2.54 -9.22 -3.70
C ARG A 171 -1.88 -9.42 -2.34
N LEU A 172 -2.54 -10.20 -1.51
CA LEU A 172 -2.01 -10.60 -0.21
C LEU A 172 -1.42 -12.00 -0.33
N LEU A 173 -0.25 -12.19 0.28
CA LEU A 173 0.17 -13.52 0.69
C LEU A 173 -0.11 -13.68 2.17
N HIS A 174 -0.79 -14.76 2.53
CA HIS A 174 -1.22 -15.02 3.90
C HIS A 174 -1.16 -16.51 4.22
N THR A 175 -1.23 -16.86 5.49
CA THR A 175 -1.21 -18.25 5.97
C THR A 175 -2.02 -18.37 7.25
N GLU A 176 -2.57 -19.55 7.51
CA GLU A 176 -3.19 -19.90 8.80
C GLU A 176 -2.14 -20.29 9.84
N GLU A 177 -0.87 -20.52 9.44
CA GLU A 177 0.20 -20.84 10.38
C GLU A 177 0.55 -19.63 11.27
N PRO A 178 0.46 -19.77 12.60
CA PRO A 178 0.79 -18.68 13.51
C PRO A 178 2.21 -18.17 13.34
N GLN A 179 2.34 -16.86 13.13
CA GLN A 179 3.65 -16.24 12.99
C GLN A 179 4.29 -15.99 14.36
N PRO A 180 5.61 -16.19 14.53
CA PRO A 180 6.32 -15.94 15.79
C PRO A 180 6.21 -14.50 16.31
N ARG A 181 5.91 -13.54 15.41
CA ARG A 181 5.75 -12.12 15.73
C ARG A 181 4.56 -11.53 14.99
N MET A 182 3.82 -10.70 15.70
CA MET A 182 2.70 -9.95 15.15
C MET A 182 3.21 -8.61 14.61
N ALA A 183 2.80 -8.25 13.39
CA ALA A 183 2.88 -6.89 12.92
C ALA A 183 1.76 -6.06 13.54
N GLY A 184 1.99 -4.76 13.66
CA GLY A 184 1.00 -3.80 14.12
C GLY A 184 1.46 -2.38 13.81
N THR A 185 0.52 -1.47 13.70
CA THR A 185 0.81 -0.06 13.41
C THR A 185 0.59 0.80 14.65
N LEU A 186 1.62 1.58 15.02
CA LEU A 186 1.49 2.62 16.05
C LEU A 186 1.20 3.96 15.36
N LEU A 187 -0.03 4.43 15.45
CA LEU A 187 -0.41 5.75 14.96
C LEU A 187 -0.07 6.83 15.99
N LEU A 188 0.81 7.77 15.59
CA LEU A 188 1.11 8.98 16.35
C LEU A 188 0.54 10.18 15.60
N ALA A 189 -0.52 10.78 16.15
CA ALA A 189 -1.20 11.93 15.57
C ALA A 189 -1.25 13.10 16.55
N THR A 190 -1.38 14.32 16.02
CA THR A 190 -1.55 15.54 16.81
C THR A 190 -2.79 16.30 16.33
N ASP A 191 -3.56 16.88 17.24
CA ASP A 191 -4.64 17.84 16.93
C ASP A 191 -4.10 19.29 16.99
N GLY A 192 -2.82 19.48 16.67
CA GLY A 192 -2.19 20.79 16.62
C GLY A 192 -2.85 21.65 15.54
N ARG A 193 -3.28 22.88 15.92
CA ARG A 193 -3.90 23.84 14.99
C ARG A 193 -3.00 25.04 14.78
N MET A 194 -2.66 25.31 13.51
CA MET A 194 -1.99 26.55 13.11
C MET A 194 -3.03 27.55 12.64
N ALA A 195 -3.26 28.60 13.43
CA ALA A 195 -4.17 29.67 13.03
C ALA A 195 -3.62 30.41 11.79
N PRO A 196 -4.47 30.86 10.85
CA PRO A 196 -4.03 31.61 9.69
C PRO A 196 -3.16 32.81 10.09
N LYS A 197 -2.06 33.04 9.35
CA LYS A 197 -1.12 34.16 9.56
C LYS A 197 -0.41 34.17 10.92
N LYS A 198 -0.30 33.04 11.61
CA LYS A 198 0.59 32.91 12.78
C LYS A 198 1.87 32.18 12.41
N THR A 199 3.01 32.82 12.66
CA THR A 199 4.32 32.16 12.75
C THR A 199 4.54 31.74 14.20
N VAL A 200 5.04 30.52 14.39
CA VAL A 200 5.38 29.94 15.70
C VAL A 200 6.75 30.45 16.15
#